data_AF-A0A9E7UDA4-F1
#
_entry.id   AF-A0A9E7UDA4-F1
#
_cell.length_a   1.000
_cell.length_b   1.000
_cell.length_c   1.000
_cell.angle_alpha   90.00
_cell.angle_beta   90.00
_cell.angle_gamma   90.00
#
_symmetry.space_group_name_H-M   'P 1'
#
loop_
_entity.id
_entity.type
_entity.pdbx_description
1 polymer ?
#
loop_
_entity_poly.entity_id
_entity_poly.type
_entity_poly.pdbx_seq_one_letter_code
_entity_poly.pdbx_strand_id
1 'polypeptide(L)'
;MPAKTDYSRKIKWKTEPYRGERSIGGNVVYSGENLLDKHLFVHRVSPGGFDWGPNASDEKACQLAIALLAPYKGVDYAVEHHHLFAENFVRRELTEDTWEIKRSDFRSPDYVRAIDGRDYPANTAPSPEAMPALEDVDLDTITYAEEIALAEKFDDVLWPSGNRRDNLRRLLAIWNGEEDPSTASVSSSTLYRVPGLSIPSNARSTLVREFDTMGDLAGWICFGRHHDRLNGISKATAKKLTAARPGLVQYFGGEEYIPEHEGREMTLSEATGGESAQQTFRSALADGDDA
;
A
#
# COMPACT_ATOMS: atom_id res chain seq x y z
N MET A 1 -8.89 6.41 -20.99
CA MET A 1 -9.90 6.45 -19.91
C MET A 1 -9.20 6.97 -18.66
N PRO A 2 -9.80 7.87 -17.84
CA PRO A 2 -9.05 8.49 -16.77
C PRO A 2 -8.75 7.44 -15.70
N ALA A 3 -7.45 7.22 -15.44
CA ALA A 3 -6.95 6.38 -14.36
C ALA A 3 -7.63 6.78 -13.05
N LYS A 4 -8.53 5.92 -12.55
CA LYS A 4 -9.17 6.11 -11.24
C LYS A 4 -8.23 5.66 -10.12
N THR A 5 -7.09 6.32 -10.03
CA THR A 5 -6.27 6.36 -8.82
C THR A 5 -6.51 7.68 -8.06
N ASP A 6 -7.63 8.37 -8.39
CA ASP A 6 -7.91 9.75 -8.02
C ASP A 6 -8.60 9.97 -6.66
N TYR A 7 -8.73 8.96 -5.80
CA TYR A 7 -8.91 9.27 -4.37
C TYR A 7 -7.63 9.82 -3.72
N SER A 8 -6.49 9.74 -4.43
CA SER A 8 -5.30 10.51 -4.11
C SER A 8 -5.34 11.97 -4.60
N ARG A 9 -6.31 12.37 -5.46
CA ARG A 9 -6.48 13.77 -5.86
C ARG A 9 -7.42 14.52 -4.93
N LYS A 10 -6.76 15.25 -4.03
CA LYS A 10 -7.14 16.57 -3.50
C LYS A 10 -8.21 16.47 -2.40
N ILE A 11 -7.87 16.50 -1.12
CA ILE A 11 -7.43 17.71 -0.35
C ILE A 11 -8.33 18.95 -0.54
N LYS A 12 -9.01 19.15 -1.70
CA LYS A 12 -9.74 20.39 -2.01
C LYS A 12 -10.99 20.61 -1.16
N TRP A 13 -11.53 19.54 -0.57
CA TRP A 13 -12.78 19.54 0.18
C TRP A 13 -12.61 19.14 1.66
N LYS A 14 -11.35 19.07 2.14
CA LYS A 14 -11.03 18.57 3.49
C LYS A 14 -11.49 19.53 4.61
N THR A 15 -11.89 20.75 4.31
CA THR A 15 -12.17 21.79 5.33
C THR A 15 -13.64 22.16 5.46
N GLU A 16 -14.46 21.82 4.47
CA GLU A 16 -15.85 22.27 4.44
C GLU A 16 -16.76 21.36 5.30
N PRO A 17 -17.79 21.92 5.95
CA PRO A 17 -18.79 21.13 6.65
C PRO A 17 -19.58 20.27 5.65
N TYR A 18 -20.08 19.13 6.14
CA TYR A 18 -21.07 18.37 5.38
C TYR A 18 -22.46 18.90 5.71
N ARG A 19 -23.33 18.96 4.70
CA ARG A 19 -24.74 19.31 4.86
C ARG A 19 -25.61 18.25 4.20
N GLY A 20 -26.70 17.86 4.85
CA GLY A 20 -27.72 17.01 4.25
C GLY A 20 -29.04 17.75 4.18
N GLU A 21 -29.77 17.54 3.10
CA GLU A 21 -31.12 18.08 2.89
C GLU A 21 -32.01 17.00 2.27
N ARG A 22 -33.16 16.75 2.88
CA ARG A 22 -34.21 15.94 2.28
C ARG A 22 -35.00 16.79 1.28
N SER A 23 -35.06 16.34 0.03
CA SER A 23 -35.83 17.00 -1.03
C SER A 23 -36.83 16.05 -1.67
N ILE A 24 -37.81 16.63 -2.39
CA ILE A 24 -38.79 15.87 -3.17
C ILE A 24 -38.11 15.01 -4.26
N GLY A 25 -36.93 15.41 -4.73
CA GLY A 25 -36.10 14.67 -5.71
C GLY A 25 -35.20 13.60 -5.09
N GLY A 26 -35.27 13.39 -3.77
CA GLY A 26 -34.41 12.50 -3.00
C GLY A 26 -33.51 13.25 -2.02
N ASN A 27 -32.83 12.49 -1.18
CA ASN A 27 -31.94 13.03 -0.16
C ASN A 27 -30.61 13.42 -0.79
N VAL A 28 -30.15 14.63 -0.47
CA VAL A 28 -28.95 15.22 -1.04
C VAL A 28 -27.96 15.53 0.07
N VAL A 29 -26.67 15.28 -0.19
CA VAL A 29 -25.59 15.59 0.75
C VAL A 29 -24.51 16.37 0.03
N TYR A 30 -23.99 17.40 0.69
CA TYR A 30 -23.00 18.33 0.18
C TYR A 30 -21.76 18.40 1.07
N SER A 31 -20.62 18.76 0.49
CA SER A 31 -19.41 19.20 1.18
C SER A 31 -19.08 20.61 0.67
N GLY A 32 -19.36 21.61 1.50
CA GLY A 32 -19.47 22.99 1.03
C GLY A 32 -20.54 23.10 -0.06
N GLU A 33 -20.16 23.66 -1.22
CA GLU A 33 -21.05 23.83 -2.39
C GLU A 33 -21.13 22.58 -3.29
N ASN A 34 -20.42 21.50 -2.96
CA ASN A 34 -20.30 20.34 -3.86
C ASN A 34 -21.20 19.21 -3.43
N LEU A 35 -21.95 18.67 -4.39
CA LEU A 35 -22.72 17.46 -4.22
C LEU A 35 -21.81 16.25 -3.97
N LEU A 36 -22.09 15.48 -2.91
CA LEU A 36 -21.45 14.18 -2.71
C LEU A 36 -22.01 13.19 -3.72
N ASP A 37 -21.10 12.50 -4.39
CA ASP A 37 -21.48 11.44 -5.31
C ASP A 37 -22.12 10.27 -4.52
N LYS A 38 -23.31 9.86 -4.93
CA LYS A 38 -24.01 8.69 -4.39
C LYS A 38 -23.52 7.37 -4.98
N HIS A 39 -22.69 7.44 -6.02
CA HIS A 39 -22.10 6.29 -6.73
C HIS A 39 -20.61 6.15 -6.43
N LEU A 40 -20.19 6.47 -5.20
CA LEU A 40 -18.81 6.36 -4.77
C LEU A 40 -18.26 4.99 -5.19
N PHE A 41 -17.23 5.01 -6.03
CA PHE A 41 -16.46 3.83 -6.42
C PHE A 41 -15.80 3.11 -5.23
N VAL A 42 -15.99 3.61 -4.00
CA VAL A 42 -15.51 3.04 -2.74
C VAL A 42 -16.16 1.69 -2.46
N HIS A 43 -17.46 1.70 -2.21
CA HIS A 43 -18.27 0.51 -1.97
C HIS A 43 -19.72 0.90 -2.23
N ARG A 44 -20.42 0.11 -3.04
CA ARG A 44 -21.81 0.41 -3.44
C ARG A 44 -22.76 -0.46 -2.64
N VAL A 45 -23.28 0.10 -1.55
CA VAL A 45 -24.21 -0.58 -0.64
C VAL A 45 -25.66 -0.30 -1.03
N SER A 46 -25.96 0.88 -1.56
CA SER A 46 -27.32 1.27 -1.94
C SER A 46 -27.39 1.80 -3.37
N PRO A 47 -28.28 1.26 -4.23
CA PRO A 47 -28.61 1.90 -5.50
C PRO A 47 -29.51 3.13 -5.33
N GLY A 48 -30.19 3.27 -4.18
CA GLY A 48 -31.25 4.24 -3.91
C GLY A 48 -30.79 5.57 -3.26
N GLY A 49 -29.49 5.84 -3.22
CA GLY A 49 -28.92 7.08 -2.66
C GLY A 49 -28.76 7.04 -1.14
N PHE A 50 -28.73 8.23 -0.53
CA PHE A 50 -28.49 8.42 0.90
C PHE A 50 -29.79 8.46 1.71
N ASP A 51 -29.70 8.15 3.00
CA ASP A 51 -30.75 8.40 3.99
C ASP A 51 -30.13 8.43 5.39
N TRP A 52 -30.84 9.05 6.32
CA TRP A 52 -30.38 9.26 7.69
C TRP A 52 -31.52 9.31 8.69
N GLY A 53 -31.19 9.30 9.97
CA GLY A 53 -32.16 9.27 11.05
C GLY A 53 -32.64 7.85 11.37
N PRO A 54 -33.50 7.72 12.40
CA PRO A 54 -33.81 6.42 13.01
C PRO A 54 -34.50 5.45 12.05
N ASN A 55 -35.21 5.99 11.04
CA ASN A 55 -36.00 5.23 10.08
C ASN A 55 -35.26 4.98 8.75
N ALA A 56 -34.02 5.46 8.59
CA ALA A 56 -33.25 5.18 7.39
C ALA A 56 -33.00 3.69 7.24
N SER A 57 -33.15 3.17 6.02
CA SER A 57 -32.76 1.80 5.70
C SER A 57 -31.25 1.62 5.88
N ASP A 58 -30.82 0.45 6.35
CA ASP A 58 -29.42 0.09 6.57
C ASP A 58 -28.53 0.42 5.38
N GLU A 59 -28.96 0.03 4.17
CA GLU A 59 -28.20 0.23 2.93
C GLU A 59 -27.92 1.72 2.66
N LYS A 60 -28.94 2.58 2.77
CA LYS A 60 -28.82 4.02 2.51
C LYS A 60 -28.03 4.74 3.60
N ALA A 61 -28.18 4.33 4.86
CA ALA A 61 -27.40 4.85 5.97
C ALA A 61 -25.92 4.46 5.84
N CYS A 62 -25.64 3.22 5.45
CA CYS A 62 -24.29 2.72 5.14
C CYS A 62 -23.66 3.46 3.95
N GLN A 63 -24.43 3.68 2.88
CA GLN A 63 -23.96 4.44 1.72
C GLN A 63 -23.57 5.87 2.10
N LEU A 64 -24.35 6.51 2.99
CA LEU A 64 -24.01 7.83 3.53
C LEU A 64 -22.78 7.76 4.44
N ALA A 65 -22.67 6.75 5.31
CA ALA A 65 -21.51 6.57 6.17
C ALA A 65 -20.21 6.46 5.35
N ILE A 66 -20.20 5.68 4.27
CA ILE A 66 -19.07 5.58 3.33
C ILE A 66 -18.74 6.95 2.74
N ALA A 67 -19.75 7.70 2.30
CA ALA A 67 -19.61 9.01 1.70
C ALA A 67 -18.98 10.06 2.63
N LEU A 68 -19.30 9.98 3.92
CA LEU A 68 -18.74 10.88 4.93
C LEU A 68 -17.34 10.45 5.38
N LEU A 69 -17.13 9.13 5.58
CA LEU A 69 -15.88 8.58 6.10
C LEU A 69 -14.75 8.58 5.08
N ALA A 70 -15.00 8.19 3.82
CA ALA A 70 -13.92 7.98 2.85
C ALA A 70 -13.06 9.25 2.61
N PRO A 71 -13.65 10.45 2.42
CA PRO A 71 -12.87 11.69 2.31
C PRO A 71 -12.26 12.14 3.66
N TYR A 72 -12.80 11.67 4.78
CA TYR A 72 -12.35 12.07 6.12
C TYR A 72 -11.20 11.22 6.66
N LYS A 73 -11.41 9.91 6.76
CA LYS A 73 -10.51 8.93 7.38
C LYS A 73 -9.74 8.09 6.36
N GLY A 74 -10.13 8.10 5.09
CA GLY A 74 -9.57 7.24 4.05
C GLY A 74 -10.52 6.11 3.66
N VAL A 75 -10.28 5.55 2.48
CA VAL A 75 -11.13 4.56 1.84
C VAL A 75 -11.15 3.25 2.62
N ASP A 76 -9.98 2.73 2.98
CA ASP A 76 -9.85 1.47 3.72
C ASP A 76 -10.62 1.53 5.05
N TYR A 77 -10.45 2.62 5.82
CA TYR A 77 -11.18 2.86 7.06
C TYR A 77 -12.71 2.94 6.86
N ALA A 78 -13.16 3.56 5.76
CA ALA A 78 -14.57 3.65 5.45
C ALA A 78 -15.17 2.28 5.12
N VAL A 79 -14.47 1.48 4.31
CA VAL A 79 -14.91 0.11 3.96
C VAL A 79 -15.01 -0.76 5.22
N GLU A 80 -14.05 -0.65 6.13
CA GLU A 80 -14.05 -1.43 7.38
C GLU A 80 -15.16 -1.01 8.36
N HIS A 81 -15.38 0.30 8.55
CA HIS A 81 -16.18 0.79 9.68
C HIS A 81 -17.53 1.43 9.32
N HIS A 82 -17.90 1.50 8.04
CA HIS A 82 -19.14 2.21 7.64
C HIS A 82 -20.40 1.69 8.34
N HIS A 83 -20.52 0.38 8.55
CA HIS A 83 -21.71 -0.23 9.15
C HIS A 83 -21.91 0.22 10.61
N LEU A 84 -20.83 0.31 11.40
CA LEU A 84 -20.87 0.83 12.78
C LEU A 84 -21.16 2.32 12.79
N PHE A 85 -20.51 3.08 11.90
CA PHE A 85 -20.71 4.52 11.79
C PHE A 85 -22.13 4.89 11.35
N ALA A 86 -22.72 4.11 10.45
CA ALA A 86 -24.09 4.28 10.02
C ALA A 86 -25.05 4.19 11.22
N GLU A 87 -24.88 3.16 12.04
CA GLU A 87 -25.76 2.89 13.18
C GLU A 87 -25.52 3.83 14.37
N ASN A 88 -24.26 4.16 14.67
CA ASN A 88 -23.94 4.97 15.83
C ASN A 88 -24.02 6.47 15.59
N PHE A 89 -23.86 6.93 14.36
CA PHE A 89 -23.87 8.36 14.02
C PHE A 89 -24.98 8.72 13.03
N VAL A 90 -24.97 8.14 11.83
CA VAL A 90 -25.89 8.54 10.74
C VAL A 90 -27.36 8.39 11.13
N ARG A 91 -27.74 7.30 11.80
CA ARG A 91 -29.13 7.07 12.20
C ARG A 91 -29.54 7.80 13.48
N ARG A 92 -28.58 8.20 14.31
CA ARG A 92 -28.83 8.71 15.67
C ARG A 92 -28.72 10.20 15.80
N GLU A 93 -27.69 10.77 15.20
CA GLU A 93 -27.34 12.18 15.36
C GLU A 93 -27.96 13.01 14.23
N LEU A 94 -28.10 12.43 13.03
CA LEU A 94 -28.71 13.10 11.88
C LEU A 94 -30.21 12.82 11.86
N THR A 95 -31.00 13.53 12.66
CA THR A 95 -32.44 13.26 12.83
C THR A 95 -33.35 14.23 12.07
N GLU A 96 -32.86 15.42 11.77
CA GLU A 96 -33.61 16.48 11.10
C GLU A 96 -33.60 16.30 9.57
N ASP A 97 -34.57 16.93 8.90
CA ASP A 97 -34.65 16.95 7.43
C ASP A 97 -33.51 17.76 6.80
N THR A 98 -32.90 18.65 7.56
CA THR A 98 -31.67 19.35 7.19
C THR A 98 -30.68 19.26 8.34
N TRP A 99 -29.42 18.96 8.06
CA TRP A 99 -28.36 18.94 9.06
C TRP A 99 -27.07 19.53 8.49
N GLU A 100 -26.23 20.03 9.39
CA GLU A 100 -24.87 20.46 9.10
C GLU A 100 -23.95 19.88 10.17
N ILE A 101 -22.89 19.19 9.74
CA ILE A 101 -21.91 18.59 10.64
C ILE A 101 -20.52 19.08 10.30
N LYS A 102 -19.82 19.50 11.35
CA LYS A 102 -18.43 19.91 11.25
C LYS A 102 -17.55 18.67 11.28
N ARG A 103 -16.38 18.79 10.69
CA ARG A 103 -15.42 17.67 10.65
C ARG A 103 -14.91 17.26 12.04
N SER A 104 -14.97 18.16 13.02
CA SER A 104 -14.68 17.87 14.43
C SER A 104 -15.58 16.79 15.00
N ASP A 105 -16.79 16.68 14.47
CA ASP A 105 -17.84 15.85 15.06
C ASP A 105 -17.52 14.36 14.78
N PHE A 106 -16.87 14.07 13.65
CA PHE A 106 -16.38 12.72 13.29
C PHE A 106 -15.18 12.23 14.12
N ARG A 107 -14.65 13.03 15.06
CA ARG A 107 -13.47 12.63 15.84
C ARG A 107 -13.78 11.60 16.92
N SER A 108 -15.04 11.49 17.34
CA SER A 108 -15.39 10.55 18.39
C SER A 108 -15.14 9.11 17.93
N PRO A 109 -14.26 8.35 18.60
CA PRO A 109 -14.05 6.94 18.29
C PRO A 109 -15.30 6.10 18.62
N ASP A 110 -16.21 6.61 19.44
CA ASP A 110 -17.42 5.90 19.86
C ASP A 110 -18.35 5.60 18.67
N TYR A 111 -18.31 6.40 17.60
CA TYR A 111 -19.14 6.18 16.42
C TYR A 111 -18.75 4.94 15.62
N VAL A 112 -17.52 4.44 15.75
CA VAL A 112 -17.07 3.22 15.07
C VAL A 112 -16.91 2.05 16.03
N ARG A 113 -17.38 2.18 17.26
CA ARG A 113 -17.29 1.12 18.27
C ARG A 113 -18.59 0.34 18.32
N ALA A 114 -18.50 -0.98 18.35
CA ALA A 114 -19.64 -1.83 18.68
C ALA A 114 -20.01 -1.63 20.17
N ILE A 115 -21.29 -1.37 20.41
CA ILE A 115 -21.90 -1.18 21.72
C ILE A 115 -22.72 -2.43 22.02
N ASP A 116 -22.51 -3.00 23.20
CA ASP A 116 -23.20 -4.22 23.62
C ASP A 116 -24.73 -4.04 23.67
N GLY A 117 -25.44 -5.11 23.30
CA GLY A 117 -26.91 -5.12 23.25
C GLY A 117 -27.55 -4.33 22.09
N ARG A 118 -26.76 -3.87 21.12
CA ARG A 118 -27.26 -3.19 19.92
C ARG A 118 -27.15 -4.07 18.68
N ASP A 119 -28.19 -4.02 17.86
CA ASP A 119 -28.19 -4.61 16.52
C ASP A 119 -27.46 -3.70 15.54
N TYR A 120 -26.48 -4.26 14.85
CA TYR A 120 -25.71 -3.58 13.83
C TYR A 120 -25.93 -4.25 12.48
N PRO A 121 -26.05 -3.47 11.38
CA PRO A 121 -26.00 -4.05 10.06
C PRO A 121 -24.66 -4.76 9.87
N ALA A 122 -24.68 -5.92 9.22
CA ALA A 122 -23.45 -6.64 8.88
C ALA A 122 -22.58 -5.79 7.94
N ASN A 123 -21.26 -5.94 8.05
CA ASN A 123 -20.37 -5.39 7.04
C ASN A 123 -20.61 -6.11 5.70
N THR A 124 -20.95 -5.34 4.67
CA THR A 124 -21.26 -5.85 3.32
C THR A 124 -20.07 -5.78 2.37
N ALA A 125 -18.90 -5.33 2.83
CA ALA A 125 -17.69 -5.38 2.04
C ALA A 125 -17.36 -6.84 1.67
N PRO A 126 -16.89 -7.12 0.44
CA PRO A 126 -16.50 -8.46 0.05
C PRO A 126 -15.35 -8.95 0.94
N SER A 127 -15.40 -10.23 1.31
CA SER A 127 -14.26 -10.86 1.98
C SER A 127 -13.21 -11.31 0.96
N PRO A 128 -11.95 -11.49 1.37
CA PRO A 128 -10.89 -11.99 0.48
C PRO A 128 -11.25 -13.32 -0.19
N GLU A 129 -11.87 -14.25 0.54
CA GLU A 129 -12.25 -15.57 0.05
C GLU A 129 -13.40 -15.53 -0.97
N ALA A 130 -14.25 -14.51 -0.89
CA ALA A 130 -15.37 -14.32 -1.81
C ALA A 130 -14.94 -13.73 -3.16
N MET A 131 -13.73 -13.14 -3.24
CA MET A 131 -13.21 -12.62 -4.50
C MET A 131 -12.85 -13.77 -5.44
N PRO A 132 -13.08 -13.64 -6.77
CA PRO A 132 -12.66 -14.63 -7.76
C PRO A 132 -11.12 -14.69 -7.88
N ALA A 133 -10.62 -15.57 -8.75
CA ALA A 133 -9.20 -15.58 -9.12
C ALA A 133 -8.83 -14.26 -9.82
N LEU A 134 -7.57 -13.83 -9.74
CA LEU A 134 -7.17 -12.53 -10.28
C LEU A 134 -7.34 -12.46 -11.80
N GLU A 135 -7.15 -13.58 -12.50
CA GLU A 135 -7.31 -13.67 -13.96
C GLU A 135 -8.75 -13.44 -14.43
N ASP A 136 -9.73 -13.68 -13.55
CA ASP A 136 -11.16 -13.54 -13.85
C ASP A 136 -11.71 -12.14 -13.53
N VAL A 137 -10.87 -11.23 -13.01
CA VAL A 137 -11.29 -9.90 -12.57
C VAL A 137 -10.99 -8.83 -13.62
N ASP A 138 -12.03 -8.09 -14.03
CA ASP A 138 -11.83 -6.82 -14.75
C ASP A 138 -11.47 -5.69 -13.76
N LEU A 139 -10.16 -5.52 -13.53
CA LEU A 139 -9.60 -4.52 -12.61
C LEU A 139 -10.00 -3.06 -12.93
N ASP A 140 -10.47 -2.76 -14.14
CA ASP A 140 -10.91 -1.41 -14.50
C ASP A 140 -12.33 -1.09 -14.02
N THR A 141 -13.10 -2.13 -13.66
CA THR A 141 -14.51 -2.00 -13.24
C THR A 141 -14.73 -2.17 -11.75
N ILE A 142 -13.82 -2.84 -11.04
CA ILE A 142 -13.97 -3.11 -9.61
C ILE A 142 -14.01 -1.83 -8.75
N THR A 143 -14.77 -1.92 -7.67
CA THR A 143 -14.82 -0.97 -6.56
C THR A 143 -13.55 -1.02 -5.70
N TYR A 144 -13.36 -0.06 -4.80
CA TYR A 144 -12.25 -0.11 -3.84
C TYR A 144 -12.41 -1.21 -2.80
N ALA A 145 -13.62 -1.56 -2.38
CA ALA A 145 -13.84 -2.65 -1.43
C ALA A 145 -13.40 -3.99 -2.03
N GLU A 146 -13.73 -4.24 -3.31
CA GLU A 146 -13.22 -5.39 -4.06
C GLU A 146 -11.69 -5.33 -4.24
N GLU A 147 -11.13 -4.15 -4.51
CA GLU A 147 -9.67 -3.97 -4.60
C GLU A 147 -8.96 -4.27 -3.28
N ILE A 148 -9.53 -3.87 -2.13
CA ILE A 148 -9.01 -4.19 -0.80
C ILE A 148 -9.06 -5.69 -0.55
N ALA A 149 -10.21 -6.32 -0.81
CA ALA A 149 -10.39 -7.76 -0.63
C ALA A 149 -9.43 -8.58 -1.51
N LEU A 150 -9.21 -8.17 -2.75
CA LEU A 150 -8.19 -8.80 -3.62
C LEU A 150 -6.78 -8.61 -3.08
N ALA A 151 -6.46 -7.42 -2.56
CA ALA A 151 -5.14 -7.16 -2.02
C ALA A 151 -4.85 -7.97 -0.75
N GLU A 152 -5.86 -8.19 0.10
CA GLU A 152 -5.79 -9.09 1.24
C GLU A 152 -5.70 -10.56 0.81
N LYS A 153 -6.45 -10.96 -0.21
CA LYS A 153 -6.41 -12.34 -0.75
C LYS A 153 -5.01 -12.73 -1.25
N PHE A 154 -4.29 -11.77 -1.81
CA PHE A 154 -2.97 -11.98 -2.41
C PHE A 154 -1.85 -11.30 -1.62
N ASP A 155 -2.03 -11.03 -0.33
CA ASP A 155 -1.07 -10.26 0.48
C ASP A 155 0.34 -10.88 0.51
N ASP A 156 0.44 -12.21 0.47
CA ASP A 156 1.70 -12.97 0.44
C ASP A 156 2.55 -12.70 -0.82
N VAL A 157 1.92 -12.34 -1.93
CA VAL A 157 2.56 -12.20 -3.26
C VAL A 157 2.36 -10.83 -3.89
N LEU A 158 1.47 -10.01 -3.36
CA LEU A 158 1.19 -8.68 -3.87
C LEU A 158 2.24 -7.69 -3.39
N TRP A 159 2.81 -6.95 -4.34
CA TRP A 159 3.72 -5.86 -4.04
C TRP A 159 3.00 -4.76 -3.24
N PRO A 160 3.45 -4.39 -2.01
CA PRO A 160 2.69 -3.47 -1.17
C PRO A 160 3.02 -2.00 -1.42
N SER A 161 4.08 -1.69 -2.19
CA SER A 161 4.52 -0.32 -2.41
C SER A 161 3.90 0.28 -3.66
N GLY A 162 3.27 1.45 -3.53
CA GLY A 162 2.69 2.19 -4.66
C GLY A 162 1.17 2.08 -4.71
N ASN A 163 0.61 2.13 -5.91
CA ASN A 163 -0.83 2.05 -6.11
C ASN A 163 -1.28 0.57 -6.11
N ARG A 164 -2.23 0.22 -5.25
CA ARG A 164 -2.74 -1.14 -5.08
C ARG A 164 -3.31 -1.72 -6.38
N ARG A 165 -4.15 -0.99 -7.10
CA ARG A 165 -4.68 -1.44 -8.41
C ARG A 165 -3.60 -1.65 -9.46
N ASP A 166 -2.62 -0.75 -9.55
CA ASP A 166 -1.49 -0.94 -10.47
C ASP A 166 -0.64 -2.15 -10.08
N ASN A 167 -0.48 -2.42 -8.78
CA ASN A 167 0.23 -3.60 -8.30
C ASN A 167 -0.55 -4.89 -8.57
N LEU A 168 -1.89 -4.89 -8.50
CA LEU A 168 -2.72 -6.03 -8.94
C LEU A 168 -2.58 -6.27 -10.44
N ARG A 169 -2.57 -5.21 -11.27
CA ARG A 169 -2.31 -5.35 -12.71
C ARG A 169 -0.92 -5.90 -12.98
N ARG A 170 0.09 -5.42 -12.25
CA ARG A 170 1.45 -5.92 -12.34
C ARG A 170 1.53 -7.40 -11.97
N LEU A 171 0.88 -7.81 -10.88
CA LEU A 171 0.83 -9.21 -10.47
C LEU A 171 0.24 -10.09 -11.58
N LEU A 172 -0.88 -9.67 -12.18
CA LEU A 172 -1.49 -10.37 -13.31
C LEU A 172 -0.57 -10.42 -14.54
N ALA A 173 0.12 -9.33 -14.86
CA ALA A 173 1.08 -9.29 -15.97
C ALA A 173 2.25 -10.27 -15.75
N ILE A 174 2.71 -10.43 -14.51
CA ILE A 174 3.74 -11.43 -14.16
C ILE A 174 3.22 -12.84 -14.37
N TRP A 175 2.04 -13.16 -13.85
CA TRP A 175 1.45 -14.51 -13.97
C TRP A 175 1.16 -14.89 -15.43
N ASN A 176 0.84 -13.91 -16.27
CA ASN A 176 0.64 -14.10 -17.70
C ASN A 176 1.95 -14.10 -18.51
N GLY A 177 3.11 -13.86 -17.89
CA GLY A 177 4.41 -13.77 -18.55
C GLY A 177 4.61 -12.52 -19.42
N GLU A 178 3.77 -11.49 -19.22
CA GLU A 178 3.87 -10.19 -19.91
C GLU A 178 4.90 -9.27 -19.25
N GLU A 179 5.14 -9.44 -17.96
CA GLU A 179 6.17 -8.74 -17.19
C GLU A 179 7.11 -9.76 -16.51
N ASP A 180 8.41 -9.59 -16.68
CA ASP A 180 9.43 -10.40 -16.00
C ASP A 180 10.24 -9.52 -15.01
N PRO A 181 9.93 -9.60 -13.70
CA PRO A 181 10.64 -8.84 -12.67
C PRO A 181 12.12 -9.17 -12.58
N SER A 182 12.55 -10.35 -13.05
CA SER A 182 13.93 -10.80 -12.94
C SER A 182 14.89 -9.89 -13.73
N THR A 183 14.42 -9.34 -14.85
CA THR A 183 15.22 -8.48 -15.74
C THR A 183 15.37 -7.04 -15.24
N ALA A 184 14.62 -6.65 -14.22
CA ALA A 184 14.64 -5.28 -13.70
C ALA A 184 16.00 -4.95 -13.08
N SER A 185 16.56 -3.77 -13.42
CA SER A 185 17.83 -3.32 -12.86
C SER A 185 17.75 -3.10 -11.35
N VAL A 186 18.76 -3.55 -10.59
CA VAL A 186 18.82 -3.28 -9.15
C VAL A 186 19.00 -1.78 -8.90
N SER A 187 18.15 -1.21 -8.06
CA SER A 187 18.22 0.20 -7.69
C SER A 187 17.98 0.41 -6.21
N SER A 188 18.65 1.40 -5.63
CA SER A 188 18.50 1.72 -4.20
C SER A 188 17.05 1.99 -3.83
N SER A 189 16.29 2.69 -4.68
CA SER A 189 14.88 3.00 -4.48
C SER A 189 14.01 1.73 -4.40
N THR A 190 14.29 0.73 -5.24
CA THR A 190 13.59 -0.55 -5.23
C THR A 190 13.90 -1.32 -3.94
N LEU A 191 15.18 -1.41 -3.57
CA LEU A 191 15.59 -2.09 -2.34
C LEU A 191 15.01 -1.46 -1.07
N TYR A 192 14.81 -0.14 -1.05
CA TYR A 192 14.12 0.53 0.06
C TYR A 192 12.66 0.14 0.22
N ARG A 193 12.01 -0.30 -0.88
CA ARG A 193 10.60 -0.64 -0.90
C ARG A 193 10.34 -2.12 -0.64
N VAL A 194 11.36 -2.97 -0.73
CA VAL A 194 11.25 -4.40 -0.43
C VAL A 194 10.91 -4.59 1.06
N PRO A 195 9.75 -5.17 1.38
CA PRO A 195 9.36 -5.40 2.76
C PRO A 195 10.38 -6.26 3.52
N GLY A 196 10.66 -5.90 4.76
CA GLY A 196 11.66 -6.59 5.59
C GLY A 196 13.12 -6.27 5.24
N LEU A 197 13.43 -5.64 4.10
CA LEU A 197 14.81 -5.35 3.66
C LEU A 197 15.39 -4.07 4.29
N SER A 198 15.54 -4.07 5.62
CA SER A 198 16.09 -2.93 6.37
C SER A 198 17.62 -3.03 6.54
N ILE A 199 18.36 -2.71 5.48
CA ILE A 199 19.83 -2.77 5.44
C ILE A 199 20.50 -1.38 5.51
N PRO A 200 21.72 -1.29 6.08
CA PRO A 200 22.52 -0.06 6.06
C PRO A 200 22.84 0.41 4.63
N SER A 201 23.08 1.71 4.46
CA SER A 201 23.33 2.33 3.14
C SER A 201 24.54 1.75 2.43
N ASN A 202 25.63 1.43 3.14
CA ASN A 202 26.82 0.82 2.53
C ASN A 202 26.51 -0.58 1.98
N ALA A 203 25.77 -1.40 2.72
CA ALA A 203 25.32 -2.71 2.25
C ALA A 203 24.41 -2.60 1.02
N ARG A 204 23.50 -1.62 1.02
CA ARG A 204 22.65 -1.35 -0.16
C ARG A 204 23.47 -0.96 -1.38
N SER A 205 24.44 -0.06 -1.22
CA SER A 205 25.34 0.33 -2.31
C SER A 205 26.17 -0.83 -2.82
N THR A 206 26.60 -1.75 -1.94
CA THR A 206 27.21 -3.01 -2.35
C THR A 206 26.24 -3.81 -3.22
N LEU A 207 25.00 -4.08 -2.78
CA LEU A 207 24.05 -4.86 -3.58
C LEU A 207 23.76 -4.25 -4.95
N VAL A 208 23.62 -2.93 -5.04
CA VAL A 208 23.40 -2.22 -6.33
C VAL A 208 24.61 -2.33 -7.26
N ARG A 209 25.83 -2.46 -6.72
CA ARG A 209 27.06 -2.57 -7.51
C ARG A 209 27.34 -4.00 -7.97
N GLU A 210 27.04 -4.99 -7.12
CA GLU A 210 27.40 -6.39 -7.36
C GLU A 210 26.34 -7.16 -8.18
N PHE A 211 25.11 -6.64 -8.24
CA PHE A 211 24.00 -7.28 -8.96
C PHE A 211 23.42 -6.34 -10.00
N ASP A 212 23.45 -6.77 -11.26
CA ASP A 212 22.87 -6.01 -12.37
C ASP A 212 21.34 -6.10 -12.35
N THR A 213 20.79 -7.27 -12.04
CA THR A 213 19.36 -7.56 -12.12
C THR A 213 18.75 -7.99 -10.78
N MET A 214 17.45 -7.71 -10.62
CA MET A 214 16.67 -8.15 -9.46
C MET A 214 16.59 -9.68 -9.40
N GLY A 215 16.60 -10.38 -10.54
CA GLY A 215 16.65 -11.84 -10.61
C GLY A 215 17.90 -12.40 -9.97
N ASP A 216 19.07 -11.88 -10.35
CA ASP A 216 20.36 -12.31 -9.78
C ASP A 216 20.40 -12.07 -8.26
N LEU A 217 19.95 -10.88 -7.84
CA LEU A 217 19.92 -10.52 -6.42
C LEU A 217 18.95 -11.42 -5.63
N ALA A 218 17.73 -11.60 -6.13
CA ALA A 218 16.70 -12.37 -5.43
C ALA A 218 17.05 -13.85 -5.39
N GLY A 219 17.54 -14.43 -6.49
CA GLY A 219 18.04 -15.80 -6.52
C GLY A 219 19.16 -16.01 -5.48
N TRP A 220 20.12 -15.09 -5.41
CA TRP A 220 21.18 -15.15 -4.39
C TRP A 220 20.65 -15.03 -2.97
N ILE A 221 19.70 -14.13 -2.69
CA ILE A 221 19.12 -13.99 -1.34
C ILE A 221 18.29 -15.21 -0.96
N CYS A 222 17.43 -15.70 -1.85
CA CYS A 222 16.46 -16.75 -1.56
C CYS A 222 17.06 -18.16 -1.53
N PHE A 223 18.05 -18.44 -2.41
CA PHE A 223 18.60 -19.78 -2.61
C PHE A 223 20.10 -19.88 -2.31
N GLY A 224 20.81 -18.75 -2.28
CA GLY A 224 22.23 -18.69 -1.95
C GLY A 224 22.54 -19.03 -0.49
N ARG A 225 23.80 -19.40 -0.24
CA ARG A 225 24.35 -19.65 1.10
C ARG A 225 25.44 -18.64 1.42
N HIS A 226 25.66 -18.39 2.71
CA HIS A 226 26.78 -17.55 3.20
C HIS A 226 26.80 -16.12 2.63
N HIS A 227 25.68 -15.39 2.75
CA HIS A 227 25.58 -14.01 2.25
C HIS A 227 26.62 -13.05 2.85
N ASP A 228 27.20 -13.39 4.00
CA ASP A 228 28.25 -12.62 4.68
C ASP A 228 29.63 -12.71 4.01
N ARG A 229 29.80 -13.56 2.99
CA ARG A 229 31.02 -13.63 2.19
C ARG A 229 31.13 -12.54 1.13
N LEU A 230 30.04 -11.82 0.84
CA LEU A 230 30.08 -10.70 -0.09
C LEU A 230 30.73 -9.48 0.59
N ASN A 231 31.79 -8.94 -0.03
CA ASN A 231 32.52 -7.81 0.52
C ASN A 231 31.60 -6.59 0.75
N GLY A 232 31.52 -6.13 2.00
CA GLY A 232 30.63 -5.05 2.42
C GLY A 232 29.30 -5.53 3.03
N ILE A 233 29.06 -6.84 3.10
CA ILE A 233 27.92 -7.44 3.80
C ILE A 233 28.39 -8.05 5.12
N SER A 234 27.90 -7.50 6.24
CA SER A 234 28.16 -8.06 7.57
C SER A 234 27.29 -9.29 7.84
N LYS A 235 27.66 -10.13 8.81
CA LYS A 235 26.80 -11.24 9.30
C LYS A 235 25.41 -10.78 9.74
N ALA A 236 25.32 -9.60 10.36
CA ALA A 236 24.04 -9.03 10.76
C ALA A 236 23.20 -8.62 9.54
N THR A 237 23.84 -8.05 8.52
CA THR A 237 23.18 -7.72 7.25
C THR A 237 22.71 -9.00 6.54
N ALA A 238 23.56 -10.02 6.45
CA ALA A 238 23.23 -11.32 5.86
C ALA A 238 21.94 -11.91 6.46
N LYS A 239 21.81 -11.92 7.79
CA LYS A 239 20.58 -12.38 8.46
C LYS A 239 19.33 -11.60 8.04
N LYS A 240 19.46 -10.28 7.82
CA LYS A 240 18.35 -9.43 7.36
C LYS A 240 18.00 -9.68 5.90
N LEU A 241 18.97 -10.00 5.05
CA LEU A 241 18.73 -10.38 3.66
C LEU A 241 17.86 -11.64 3.61
N THR A 242 18.23 -12.68 4.36
CA THR A 242 17.43 -13.92 4.45
C THR A 242 16.02 -13.65 4.97
N ALA A 243 15.89 -12.78 5.99
CA ALA A 243 14.59 -12.41 6.55
C ALA A 243 13.71 -11.58 5.59
N ALA A 244 14.29 -10.98 4.55
CA ALA A 244 13.57 -10.19 3.54
C ALA A 244 12.99 -11.05 2.40
N ARG A 245 13.16 -12.37 2.43
CA ARG A 245 12.62 -13.29 1.42
C ARG A 245 11.12 -13.08 1.12
N PRO A 246 10.23 -12.92 2.11
CA PRO A 246 8.82 -12.63 1.82
C PRO A 246 8.62 -11.35 0.98
N GLY A 247 9.41 -10.30 1.25
CA GLY A 247 9.35 -9.07 0.46
C GLY A 247 9.85 -9.25 -0.98
N LEU A 248 10.78 -10.18 -1.21
CA LEU A 248 11.20 -10.56 -2.56
C LEU A 248 10.12 -11.39 -3.27
N VAL A 249 9.48 -12.33 -2.57
CA VAL A 249 8.32 -13.06 -3.10
C VAL A 249 7.21 -12.09 -3.55
N GLN A 250 6.90 -11.08 -2.75
CA GLN A 250 5.96 -10.02 -3.12
C GLN A 250 6.41 -9.16 -4.31
N TYR A 251 7.73 -8.94 -4.47
CA TYR A 251 8.25 -8.22 -5.63
C TYR A 251 8.10 -9.04 -6.92
N PHE A 252 8.30 -10.36 -6.82
CA PHE A 252 8.23 -11.30 -7.93
C PHE A 252 6.84 -11.86 -8.20
N GLY A 253 5.85 -11.60 -7.34
CA GLY A 253 4.49 -12.13 -7.52
C GLY A 253 4.36 -13.63 -7.22
N GLY A 254 5.31 -14.20 -6.47
CA GLY A 254 5.40 -15.63 -6.17
C GLY A 254 6.85 -16.09 -6.08
N GLU A 255 7.10 -17.20 -5.36
CA GLU A 255 8.45 -17.75 -5.24
C GLU A 255 8.91 -18.42 -6.55
N GLU A 256 7.96 -19.02 -7.27
CA GLU A 256 8.14 -19.69 -8.56
C GLU A 256 8.63 -18.76 -9.68
N TYR A 257 8.46 -17.44 -9.53
CA TYR A 257 8.95 -16.43 -10.47
C TYR A 257 10.35 -15.92 -10.11
N ILE A 258 10.92 -16.34 -8.97
CA ILE A 258 12.30 -16.02 -8.60
C ILE A 258 13.22 -17.05 -9.28
N PRO A 259 14.17 -16.62 -10.15
CA PRO A 259 15.10 -17.56 -10.76
C PRO A 259 15.87 -18.34 -9.71
N GLU A 260 15.93 -19.67 -9.88
CA GLU A 260 16.82 -20.49 -9.07
C GLU A 260 18.26 -20.03 -9.31
N HIS A 261 19.01 -19.89 -8.22
CA HIS A 261 20.42 -19.55 -8.33
C HIS A 261 21.18 -20.79 -8.81
N GLU A 262 21.36 -20.93 -10.12
CA GLU A 262 22.30 -21.88 -10.71
C GLU A 262 23.71 -21.52 -10.26
N GLY A 263 24.13 -22.00 -9.08
CA GLY A 263 25.51 -22.30 -8.72
C GLY A 263 26.63 -21.34 -9.17
N ARG A 264 26.37 -20.07 -9.47
CA ARG A 264 27.39 -19.06 -9.68
C ARG A 264 27.96 -18.82 -8.31
N GLU A 265 28.94 -19.63 -7.93
CA GLU A 265 30.08 -19.06 -7.23
C GLU A 265 30.36 -17.77 -7.99
N MET A 266 29.97 -16.63 -7.43
CA MET A 266 30.48 -15.36 -7.90
C MET A 266 31.98 -15.55 -7.80
N THR A 267 32.63 -15.83 -8.93
CA THR A 267 34.01 -15.48 -9.15
C THR A 267 34.03 -13.97 -9.00
N LEU A 268 34.09 -13.54 -7.74
CA LEU A 268 34.47 -12.22 -7.33
C LEU A 268 35.76 -11.99 -8.09
N SER A 269 35.71 -11.11 -9.08
CA SER A 269 36.91 -10.68 -9.79
C SER A 269 37.93 -10.33 -8.72
N GLU A 270 38.97 -11.15 -8.59
CA GLU A 270 40.12 -10.82 -7.78
C GLU A 270 40.59 -9.48 -8.34
N ALA A 271 40.38 -8.42 -7.56
CA ALA A 271 40.98 -7.14 -7.83
C ALA A 271 42.49 -7.33 -7.68
N THR A 272 43.12 -7.77 -8.76
CA THR A 272 44.56 -7.79 -8.90
C THR A 272 45.07 -6.37 -8.77
N GLY A 273 45.86 -6.14 -7.72
CA GLY A 273 46.98 -5.20 -7.76
C GLY A 273 46.72 -3.85 -7.12
N GLY A 274 47.32 -3.64 -5.96
CA GLY A 274 47.51 -2.31 -5.42
C GLY A 274 47.89 -2.27 -3.94
N GLU A 275 48.93 -3.00 -3.54
CA GLU A 275 49.63 -2.69 -2.29
C GLU A 275 50.07 -1.22 -2.30
N SER A 276 49.40 -0.37 -1.53
CA SER A 276 49.99 0.87 -1.02
C SER A 276 49.53 1.09 0.42
N ALA A 277 49.84 0.12 1.28
CA ALA A 277 49.91 0.39 2.70
C ALA A 277 51.20 1.16 2.98
N GLN A 278 51.03 2.38 3.50
CA GLN A 278 51.93 3.05 4.45
C GLN A 278 53.42 3.19 4.05
N GLN A 279 53.76 4.35 3.49
CA GLN A 279 55.03 4.99 3.83
C GLN A 279 54.81 6.44 4.29
N THR A 280 54.84 6.58 5.62
CA THR A 280 55.50 7.65 6.39
C THR A 280 55.14 9.11 6.14
N PHE A 281 54.26 9.62 7.02
CA PHE A 281 54.45 10.92 7.65
C PHE A 281 55.82 10.98 8.33
N ARG A 282 56.80 11.66 7.72
CA ARG A 282 57.96 12.30 8.36
C ARG A 282 58.68 13.13 7.31
N SER A 283 58.38 14.42 7.30
CA SER A 283 59.29 15.52 6.92
C SER A 283 58.54 16.84 7.10
N ALA A 284 58.34 17.22 8.36
CA ALA A 284 58.15 18.59 8.76
C ALA A 284 59.15 18.84 9.89
N LEU A 285 60.03 19.82 9.68
CA LEU A 285 61.11 20.30 10.57
C LEU A 285 62.46 19.57 10.48
N ALA A 286 63.23 19.92 9.45
CA ALA A 286 64.67 20.16 9.56
C ALA A 286 65.12 21.04 8.38
N ASP A 287 65.60 22.25 8.74
CA ASP A 287 66.45 23.20 8.02
C ASP A 287 65.91 23.84 6.72
N GLY A 288 65.92 25.17 6.53
CA GLY A 288 66.78 26.21 7.11
C GLY A 288 67.92 26.55 6.14
N ASP A 289 67.85 27.77 5.59
CA ASP A 289 68.88 28.54 4.90
C ASP A 289 69.18 28.39 3.38
N ASP A 290 69.42 29.58 2.83
CA ASP A 290 70.08 30.00 1.58
C ASP A 290 69.29 30.04 0.25
N ALA A 291 68.61 31.17 0.00
CA ALA A 291 68.96 32.19 -1.02
C ALA A 291 67.90 33.31 -1.12
#